data_AF-A0A497PV26-F1
#
_entry.id   AF-A0A497PV26-F1
#
_cell.length_a   1.000
_cell.length_b   1.000
_cell.length_c   1.000
_cell.angle_alpha   90.00
_cell.angle_beta   90.00
_cell.angle_gamma   90.00
#
_symmetry.space_group_name_H-M   'P 1'
#
loop_
_entity.id
_entity.type
_entity.pdbx_description
1 polymer ?
#
loop_
_entity_poly.entity_id
_entity_poly.type
_entity_poly.pdbx_seq_one_letter_code
_entity_poly.pdbx_strand_id
1 'polypeptide(L)'
;MVLDVDDVSREEIKARIEQAPVKQSYIVWSGKGAHLYFLFDRPYEETAKFTGFKPIANKLADIFGADGGASYRARYMRTLPYTYNSKYYPQEKLIALLEEMPYLTFYLPEEIDLLVRRYFESDDEPQDPPSLIPNLEKPQKPKTNSAKNRKVREFPRGIAEQYEKLKSKHRGLMKCSKRFHDIATGKAPEIRKAKSASERVFIYALELATHGFPKWFARLELENWVFGLLNGNRAEQMRNKPELAKMRLDSILDGAYEKHAPENRVLAVMSKGKGFSLERLCRLTGFNIAKLKHYVRILREQGKLEVKLSYRNGKPAMICRKPLNINASEKIREQIKEREERYLSGYRYQERENGRTRVKNRGRPAKSVAVGKIDTHERLENKVKIRKDTELVSELKIDTQEERLATPLRLVNPEIASELVKLEGRDKSEIKALYGALPKTNPLIAMFEKRVSELGVTGLEKDEAFALWVLQEKAKLNQKPKFYTGFT
;
A
#
# COMPACT_ATOMS: atom_id res chain seq x y z
N MET A 1 -16.18 15.05 -25.30
CA MET A 1 -16.38 15.11 -23.83
C MET A 1 -15.91 13.81 -23.20
N VAL A 2 -15.47 13.84 -21.93
CA VAL A 2 -15.01 12.66 -21.18
C VAL A 2 -15.67 12.62 -19.80
N LEU A 3 -16.14 11.46 -19.37
CA LEU A 3 -16.60 11.19 -18.01
C LEU A 3 -15.68 10.15 -17.36
N ASP A 4 -15.34 10.35 -16.10
CA ASP A 4 -14.44 9.46 -15.33
C ASP A 4 -15.26 8.64 -14.33
N VAL A 5 -15.43 7.34 -14.61
CA VAL A 5 -16.18 6.40 -13.78
C VAL A 5 -15.19 5.54 -13.00
N ASP A 6 -14.95 5.94 -11.75
CA ASP A 6 -14.00 5.28 -10.84
C ASP A 6 -14.72 4.37 -9.83
N ASP A 7 -14.01 3.34 -9.34
CA ASP A 7 -14.43 2.44 -8.25
C ASP A 7 -15.70 1.59 -8.51
N VAL A 8 -16.04 1.37 -9.78
CA VAL A 8 -17.16 0.52 -10.22
C VAL A 8 -16.64 -0.70 -10.99
N SER A 9 -17.29 -1.86 -10.83
CA SER A 9 -16.92 -3.06 -11.59
C SER A 9 -17.12 -2.86 -13.11
N ARG A 10 -16.40 -3.61 -13.95
CA ARG A 10 -16.55 -3.48 -15.41
C ARG A 10 -17.95 -3.88 -15.85
N GLU A 11 -18.51 -4.90 -15.22
CA GLU A 11 -19.83 -5.45 -15.47
C GLU A 11 -20.91 -4.42 -15.15
N GLU A 12 -20.79 -3.71 -14.03
CA GLU A 12 -21.72 -2.65 -13.65
C GLU A 12 -21.59 -1.42 -14.57
N ILE A 13 -20.37 -1.06 -14.98
CA ILE A 13 -20.18 0.01 -15.98
C ILE A 13 -20.86 -0.36 -17.30
N LYS A 14 -20.73 -1.62 -17.74
CA LYS A 14 -21.43 -2.12 -18.95
C LYS A 14 -22.95 -2.09 -18.79
N ALA A 15 -23.48 -2.50 -17.64
CA ALA A 15 -24.92 -2.43 -17.36
C ALA A 15 -25.45 -0.98 -17.40
N ARG A 16 -24.72 -0.03 -16.79
CA ARG A 16 -25.08 1.39 -16.84
C ARG A 16 -25.06 1.92 -18.28
N ILE A 17 -24.07 1.52 -19.07
CA ILE A 17 -23.96 1.86 -20.50
C ILE A 17 -25.15 1.32 -21.31
N GLU A 18 -25.56 0.09 -21.03
CA GLU A 18 -26.68 -0.55 -21.72
C GLU A 18 -28.01 0.17 -21.43
N GLN A 19 -28.21 0.59 -20.18
CA GLN A 19 -29.42 1.28 -19.72
C GLN A 19 -29.43 2.78 -20.05
N ALA A 20 -28.26 3.39 -20.26
CA ALA A 20 -28.19 4.82 -20.50
C ALA A 20 -28.86 5.23 -21.82
N PRO A 21 -29.61 6.35 -21.84
CA PRO A 21 -30.27 6.89 -23.03
C PRO A 21 -29.28 7.43 -24.06
N VAL A 22 -28.08 7.82 -23.61
CA VAL A 22 -26.99 8.31 -24.44
C VAL A 22 -25.90 7.26 -24.47
N LYS A 23 -25.49 6.81 -25.66
CA LYS A 23 -24.38 5.87 -25.84
C LYS A 23 -23.06 6.61 -25.98
N GLN A 24 -22.03 6.16 -25.27
CA GLN A 24 -20.67 6.64 -25.46
C GLN A 24 -20.15 6.26 -26.86
N SER A 25 -19.32 7.12 -27.43
CA SER A 25 -18.62 6.88 -28.71
C SER A 25 -17.51 5.83 -28.54
N TYR A 26 -16.79 5.85 -27.42
CA TYR A 26 -15.82 4.82 -27.06
C TYR A 26 -15.51 4.82 -25.56
N ILE A 27 -14.95 3.70 -25.09
CA ILE A 27 -14.59 3.47 -23.68
C ILE A 27 -13.07 3.28 -23.57
N VAL A 28 -12.44 3.98 -22.64
CA VAL A 28 -11.03 3.74 -22.29
C VAL A 28 -10.94 3.18 -20.88
N TRP A 29 -10.52 1.94 -20.75
CA TRP A 29 -10.33 1.29 -19.45
C TRP A 29 -8.99 1.72 -18.81
N SER A 30 -9.03 2.23 -17.57
CA SER A 30 -7.84 2.68 -16.83
C SER A 30 -7.87 2.18 -15.39
N GLY A 31 -7.01 1.20 -15.08
CA GLY A 31 -6.87 0.70 -13.71
C GLY A 31 -8.13 0.03 -13.17
N LYS A 32 -8.83 0.70 -12.25
CA LYS A 32 -10.09 0.23 -11.62
C LYS A 32 -11.34 0.93 -12.16
N GLY A 33 -11.19 1.84 -13.13
CA GLY A 33 -12.28 2.64 -13.67
C GLY A 33 -12.31 2.64 -15.21
N ALA A 34 -13.25 3.42 -15.74
CA ALA A 34 -13.44 3.64 -17.16
C ALA A 34 -13.63 5.12 -17.47
N HIS A 35 -13.06 5.57 -18.57
CA HIS A 35 -13.34 6.87 -19.13
C HIS A 35 -14.31 6.71 -20.31
N LEU A 36 -15.46 7.37 -20.23
CA LEU A 36 -16.50 7.34 -21.27
C LEU A 36 -16.39 8.59 -22.14
N TYR A 37 -16.24 8.40 -23.45
CA TYR A 37 -16.07 9.49 -24.40
C TYR A 37 -17.34 9.70 -25.23
N PHE A 38 -17.75 10.95 -25.37
CA PHE A 38 -18.85 11.36 -26.22
C PHE A 38 -18.32 12.39 -27.21
N LEU A 39 -18.36 12.03 -28.50
CA LEU A 39 -17.89 12.83 -29.60
C LEU A 39 -19.04 13.65 -30.18
N PHE A 40 -18.75 14.90 -30.50
CA PHE A 40 -19.66 15.75 -31.26
C PHE A 40 -19.24 15.77 -32.71
N ASP A 41 -20.22 15.82 -33.60
CA ASP A 41 -20.01 15.94 -35.05
C ASP A 41 -19.43 17.31 -35.44
N ARG A 42 -19.70 18.34 -34.62
CA ARG A 42 -19.18 19.70 -34.73
C ARG A 42 -18.65 20.22 -33.39
N PRO A 43 -17.73 21.19 -33.40
CA PRO A 43 -17.31 21.86 -32.17
C PRO A 43 -18.51 22.42 -31.40
N TYR A 44 -18.48 22.32 -30.07
CA TYR A 44 -19.51 22.90 -29.22
C TYR A 44 -19.36 24.43 -29.18
N GLU A 45 -20.34 25.14 -29.71
CA GLU A 45 -20.45 26.60 -29.63
C GLU A 45 -21.51 27.00 -28.60
N GLU A 46 -21.16 27.93 -27.70
CA GLU A 46 -22.16 28.48 -26.78
C GLU A 46 -23.08 29.42 -27.55
N THR A 47 -24.39 29.13 -27.50
CA THR A 47 -25.42 29.98 -28.09
C THR A 47 -26.34 30.52 -27.00
N ALA A 48 -27.14 31.54 -27.30
CA ALA A 48 -28.14 32.07 -26.37
C ALA A 48 -29.16 31.01 -25.90
N LYS A 49 -29.39 29.96 -26.70
CA LYS A 49 -30.27 28.82 -26.36
C LYS A 49 -29.55 27.70 -25.59
N PHE A 50 -28.23 27.61 -25.70
CA PHE A 50 -27.40 26.57 -25.08
C PHE A 50 -26.26 27.20 -24.28
N THR A 51 -26.59 27.58 -23.04
CA THR A 51 -25.66 28.24 -22.13
C THR A 51 -24.91 27.22 -21.27
N GLY A 52 -23.62 27.06 -21.57
CA GLY A 52 -22.70 26.27 -20.77
C GLY A 52 -22.80 24.77 -21.02
N PHE A 53 -21.64 24.16 -21.25
CA PHE A 53 -21.49 22.71 -21.42
C PHE A 53 -21.70 21.91 -20.11
N LYS A 54 -21.61 22.59 -18.97
CA LYS A 54 -21.57 22.03 -17.61
C LYS A 54 -22.87 21.30 -17.20
N PRO A 55 -24.09 21.80 -17.49
CA PRO A 55 -25.32 21.11 -17.11
C PRO A 55 -25.46 19.75 -17.79
N ILE A 56 -25.16 19.67 -19.09
CA ILE A 56 -25.18 18.41 -19.87
C ILE A 56 -24.18 17.43 -19.28
N ALA A 57 -22.94 17.88 -19.03
CA ALA A 57 -21.88 17.03 -18.52
C ALA A 57 -22.13 16.55 -17.07
N ASN A 58 -22.77 17.37 -16.23
CA ASN A 58 -23.19 16.96 -14.88
C ASN A 58 -24.29 15.92 -14.93
N LYS A 59 -25.33 16.14 -15.73
CA LYS A 59 -26.42 15.18 -15.87
C LYS A 59 -25.95 13.84 -16.43
N LEU A 60 -25.01 13.85 -17.39
CA LEU A 60 -24.38 12.63 -17.87
C LEU A 60 -23.52 11.98 -16.77
N ALA A 61 -22.78 12.77 -15.99
CA ALA A 61 -22.07 12.23 -14.83
C ALA A 61 -23.04 11.57 -13.83
N ASP A 62 -24.22 12.12 -13.61
CA ASP A 62 -25.24 11.53 -12.75
C ASP A 62 -25.76 10.20 -13.34
N ILE A 63 -26.08 10.15 -14.64
CA ILE A 63 -26.52 8.93 -15.34
C ILE A 63 -25.50 7.80 -15.21
N PHE A 64 -24.21 8.10 -15.40
CA PHE A 64 -23.16 7.09 -15.37
C PHE A 64 -22.53 6.88 -13.98
N GLY A 65 -22.91 7.69 -12.98
CA GLY A 65 -22.26 7.76 -11.67
C GLY A 65 -20.77 8.10 -11.76
N ALA A 66 -20.42 9.04 -12.64
CA ALA A 66 -19.06 9.51 -12.87
C ALA A 66 -18.67 10.66 -11.92
N ASP A 67 -17.37 10.97 -11.82
CA ASP A 67 -16.90 12.15 -11.08
C ASP A 67 -17.40 13.44 -11.77
N GLY A 68 -18.37 14.12 -11.14
CA GLY A 68 -18.88 15.43 -11.59
C GLY A 68 -17.82 16.54 -11.59
N GLY A 69 -16.67 16.35 -10.92
CA GLY A 69 -15.50 17.21 -11.01
C GLY A 69 -14.61 16.96 -12.23
N ALA A 70 -14.78 15.81 -12.91
CA ALA A 70 -14.04 15.42 -14.10
C ALA A 70 -14.70 15.87 -15.41
N SER A 71 -15.96 16.29 -15.38
CA SER A 71 -16.83 16.64 -16.52
C SER A 71 -16.48 17.95 -17.25
N TYR A 72 -15.26 18.48 -17.13
CA TYR A 72 -14.92 19.87 -17.51
C TYR A 72 -14.42 20.07 -18.96
N ARG A 73 -14.78 21.24 -19.55
CA ARG A 73 -14.63 21.70 -20.95
C ARG A 73 -13.21 21.68 -21.55
N ALA A 74 -12.16 21.51 -20.74
CA ALA A 74 -10.76 21.64 -21.19
C ALA A 74 -9.78 20.78 -20.37
N ARG A 75 -10.16 19.55 -20.00
CA ARG A 75 -9.17 18.59 -19.47
C ARG A 75 -8.45 17.90 -20.62
N TYR A 76 -7.12 17.91 -20.57
CA TYR A 76 -6.28 17.03 -21.37
C TYR A 76 -6.82 15.61 -21.32
N MET A 77 -6.84 14.92 -22.46
CA MET A 77 -7.08 13.48 -22.49
C MET A 77 -6.00 12.83 -21.62
N ARG A 78 -6.32 12.53 -20.36
CA ARG A 78 -5.36 11.97 -19.40
C ARG A 78 -4.91 10.56 -19.78
N THR A 79 -5.58 9.95 -20.75
CA THR A 79 -5.47 8.54 -21.09
C THR A 79 -5.51 8.37 -22.60
N LEU A 80 -4.38 8.58 -23.26
CA LEU A 80 -4.18 8.04 -24.59
C LEU A 80 -4.26 6.51 -24.48
N PRO A 81 -5.12 5.83 -25.26
CA PRO A 81 -5.13 4.38 -25.31
C PRO A 81 -3.73 3.84 -25.60
N TYR A 82 -3.41 2.68 -25.04
CA TYR A 82 -2.11 2.00 -25.19
C TYR A 82 -0.91 2.74 -24.61
N THR A 83 -1.12 3.63 -23.63
CA THR A 83 -0.05 4.30 -22.88
C THR A 83 0.01 3.83 -21.42
N TYR A 84 1.04 4.21 -20.65
CA TYR A 84 1.12 3.87 -19.23
C TYR A 84 0.58 5.01 -18.36
N ASN A 85 -0.26 4.67 -17.39
CA ASN A 85 -0.73 5.65 -16.42
C ASN A 85 0.30 5.80 -15.30
N SER A 86 1.09 6.87 -15.38
CA SER A 86 2.13 7.21 -14.40
C SER A 86 1.58 7.50 -12.99
N LYS A 87 0.27 7.74 -12.85
CA LYS A 87 -0.41 7.86 -11.54
C LYS A 87 -0.26 6.58 -10.69
N TYR A 88 -0.04 5.42 -11.30
CA TYR A 88 0.08 4.13 -10.59
C TYR A 88 1.53 3.66 -10.36
N TYR A 89 2.52 4.55 -10.47
CA TYR A 89 3.93 4.23 -10.18
C TYR A 89 4.11 3.63 -8.77
N PRO A 90 4.94 2.57 -8.58
CA PRO A 90 5.88 1.94 -9.53
C PRO A 90 5.27 0.82 -10.38
N GLN A 91 4.02 0.45 -10.13
CA GLN A 91 3.29 -0.55 -10.92
C GLN A 91 2.50 0.19 -11.99
N GLU A 92 3.22 0.82 -12.92
CA GLU A 92 2.61 1.49 -14.07
C GLU A 92 1.59 0.56 -14.71
N LYS A 93 0.31 0.93 -14.62
CA LYS A 93 -0.75 0.17 -15.25
C LYS A 93 -0.83 0.62 -16.68
N LEU A 94 -0.74 -0.35 -17.60
CA LEU A 94 -1.07 -0.12 -18.99
C LEU A 94 -2.52 0.41 -19.05
N ILE A 95 -2.68 1.62 -19.58
CA ILE A 95 -3.95 2.17 -20.04
C ILE A 95 -4.25 1.43 -21.33
N ALA A 96 -4.85 0.24 -21.28
CA ALA A 96 -5.25 -0.41 -22.52
C ALA A 96 -6.38 -1.42 -22.33
N LEU A 97 -7.59 -0.95 -22.59
CA LEU A 97 -8.36 -1.48 -23.69
C LEU A 97 -9.21 -0.31 -24.22
N LEU A 98 -9.02 0.07 -25.48
CA LEU A 98 -10.07 0.79 -26.18
C LEU A 98 -11.11 -0.27 -26.51
N GLU A 99 -12.27 -0.20 -25.86
CA GLU A 99 -13.38 -1.04 -26.31
C GLU A 99 -14.00 -0.30 -27.48
N GLU A 100 -13.68 -0.78 -28.69
CA GLU A 100 -14.33 -0.30 -29.90
C GLU A 100 -15.82 -0.63 -29.80
N MET A 101 -16.61 0.44 -29.79
CA MET A 101 -18.05 0.29 -29.93
C MET A 101 -18.33 -0.19 -31.35
N PRO A 102 -19.34 -1.07 -31.55
CA PRO A 102 -19.69 -1.56 -32.89
C PRO A 102 -20.01 -0.43 -33.87
N TYR A 103 -20.40 0.75 -33.37
CA TYR A 103 -20.60 1.96 -34.14
C TYR A 103 -20.03 3.16 -33.37
N LEU A 104 -19.30 4.03 -34.07
CA LEU A 104 -18.84 5.29 -33.51
C LEU A 104 -20.00 6.29 -33.53
N THR A 105 -20.61 6.54 -32.37
CA THR A 105 -21.72 7.49 -32.27
C THR A 105 -21.21 8.92 -32.19
N PHE A 106 -21.70 9.78 -33.07
CA PHE A 106 -21.51 11.22 -32.99
C PHE A 106 -22.82 11.89 -32.62
N TYR A 107 -22.74 12.94 -31.81
CA TYR A 107 -23.91 13.70 -31.39
C TYR A 107 -23.86 15.12 -31.90
N LEU A 108 -25.02 15.64 -32.25
CA LEU A 108 -25.22 17.08 -32.18
C LEU A 108 -25.29 17.51 -30.70
N PRO A 109 -24.70 18.65 -30.29
CA PRO A 109 -24.86 19.18 -28.94
C PRO A 109 -26.30 19.28 -28.45
N GLU A 110 -27.22 19.61 -29.35
CA GLU A 110 -28.65 19.74 -29.06
C GLU A 110 -29.30 18.38 -28.82
N GLU A 111 -28.85 17.36 -29.56
CA GLU A 111 -29.34 15.99 -29.45
C GLU A 111 -28.98 15.38 -28.10
N ILE A 112 -27.72 15.54 -27.65
CA ILE A 112 -27.30 15.00 -26.37
C ILE A 112 -28.04 15.66 -25.20
N ASP A 113 -28.31 16.97 -25.28
CA ASP A 113 -29.10 17.68 -24.27
C ASP A 113 -30.56 17.22 -24.26
N LEU A 114 -31.17 17.04 -25.43
CA LEU A 114 -32.52 16.50 -25.57
C LEU A 114 -32.64 15.08 -24.97
N LEU A 115 -31.72 14.18 -25.30
CA LEU A 115 -31.69 12.81 -24.77
C LEU A 115 -31.55 12.78 -23.26
N VAL A 116 -30.66 13.63 -22.73
CA VAL A 116 -30.46 13.78 -21.29
C VAL A 116 -31.69 14.38 -20.61
N ARG A 117 -32.31 15.42 -21.16
CA ARG A 117 -33.52 16.03 -20.59
C ARG A 117 -34.67 15.03 -20.52
N ARG A 118 -34.93 14.31 -21.61
CA ARG A 118 -35.99 13.29 -21.66
C ARG A 118 -35.83 12.21 -20.60
N TYR A 119 -34.60 11.83 -20.27
CA TYR A 119 -34.33 10.85 -19.23
C TYR A 119 -34.70 11.31 -17.81
N PHE A 120 -34.62 12.63 -17.55
CA PHE A 120 -35.00 13.20 -16.25
C PHE A 120 -36.43 13.77 -16.24
N GLU A 121 -37.04 14.00 -17.41
CA GLU A 121 -38.38 14.57 -17.59
C GLU A 121 -39.45 13.49 -17.84
N SER A 122 -39.08 12.24 -18.10
CA SER A 122 -40.05 11.14 -18.16
C SER A 122 -40.68 10.92 -16.77
N ASP A 123 -42.02 10.86 -16.71
CA ASP A 123 -42.79 10.55 -15.49
C ASP A 123 -42.52 9.13 -14.94
N ASP A 124 -41.81 8.31 -15.70
CA ASP A 124 -41.16 7.11 -15.19
C ASP A 124 -40.06 7.55 -14.22
N GLU A 125 -40.27 7.37 -12.90
CA GLU A 125 -39.25 7.61 -11.88
C GLU A 125 -37.89 7.16 -12.41
N PRO A 126 -36.84 8.00 -12.37
CA PRO A 126 -35.52 7.61 -12.87
C PRO A 126 -35.16 6.30 -12.20
N GLN A 127 -35.19 5.20 -12.97
CA GLN A 127 -34.93 3.89 -12.40
C GLN A 127 -33.53 3.95 -11.85
N ASP A 128 -33.41 3.88 -10.52
CA ASP A 128 -32.14 3.58 -9.88
C ASP A 128 -31.60 2.36 -10.64
N PRO A 129 -30.41 2.46 -11.28
CA PRO A 129 -29.90 1.35 -12.07
C PRO A 129 -29.91 0.13 -11.17
N PRO A 130 -30.52 -0.99 -11.59
CA PRO A 130 -30.69 -2.16 -10.73
C PRO A 130 -29.33 -2.58 -10.22
N SER A 131 -29.11 -2.35 -8.93
CA SER A 131 -27.92 -2.81 -8.24
C SER A 131 -27.88 -4.33 -8.39
N LEU A 132 -26.89 -4.85 -9.11
CA LEU A 132 -26.62 -6.29 -9.19
C LEU A 132 -26.16 -6.87 -7.83
N ILE A 133 -26.11 -6.05 -6.78
CA ILE A 133 -25.88 -6.47 -5.42
C ILE A 133 -27.27 -6.80 -4.82
N PRO A 134 -27.54 -8.05 -4.41
CA PRO A 134 -28.81 -8.40 -3.78
C PRO A 134 -29.06 -7.47 -2.60
N ASN A 135 -30.26 -6.89 -2.53
CA ASN A 135 -30.74 -6.04 -1.45
C ASN A 135 -30.49 -6.75 -0.11
N LEU A 136 -29.39 -6.40 0.56
CA LEU A 136 -29.21 -6.71 1.97
C LEU A 136 -30.25 -5.87 2.70
N GLU A 137 -31.29 -6.55 3.19
CA GLU A 137 -32.35 -5.99 4.02
C GLU A 137 -31.77 -4.94 4.96
N LYS A 138 -32.25 -3.69 4.80
CA LYS A 138 -31.90 -2.59 5.70
C LYS A 138 -32.22 -3.05 7.12
N PRO A 139 -31.25 -3.10 8.05
CA PRO A 139 -31.54 -3.51 9.42
C PRO A 139 -32.52 -2.49 10.01
N GLN A 140 -33.68 -2.99 10.42
CA GLN A 140 -34.70 -2.20 11.11
C GLN A 140 -34.06 -1.43 12.26
N LYS A 141 -34.35 -0.13 12.32
CA LYS A 141 -33.88 0.77 13.39
C LYS A 141 -34.17 0.14 14.75
N PRO A 142 -33.17 -0.14 15.60
CA PRO A 142 -33.47 -0.58 16.94
C PRO A 142 -34.07 0.60 17.70
N LYS A 143 -35.31 0.40 18.17
CA LYS A 143 -35.93 1.28 19.16
C LYS A 143 -35.00 1.37 20.37
N THR A 144 -34.76 2.60 20.77
CA THR A 144 -34.13 3.03 22.01
C THR A 144 -34.55 2.16 23.19
N ASN A 145 -33.59 1.48 23.83
CA ASN A 145 -33.32 1.58 25.26
C ASN A 145 -32.18 0.65 25.69
N SER A 146 -31.41 1.15 26.66
CA SER A 146 -30.40 0.46 27.48
C SER A 146 -29.01 0.22 26.85
N ALA A 147 -28.08 1.07 27.28
CA ALA A 147 -26.66 0.83 27.29
C ALA A 147 -26.37 -0.44 28.11
N LYS A 148 -26.07 -1.57 27.43
CA LYS A 148 -25.20 -2.65 27.94
C LYS A 148 -24.94 -3.80 26.96
N ASN A 149 -25.67 -3.94 25.86
CA ASN A 149 -25.40 -5.00 24.87
C ASN A 149 -24.54 -4.51 23.71
N ARG A 150 -23.23 -4.37 23.96
CA ARG A 150 -22.23 -4.24 22.91
C ARG A 150 -22.13 -5.61 22.21
N LYS A 151 -22.95 -5.84 21.17
CA LYS A 151 -22.82 -7.00 20.28
C LYS A 151 -21.39 -7.00 19.74
N VAL A 152 -20.53 -7.81 20.34
CA VAL A 152 -19.27 -8.22 19.74
C VAL A 152 -19.67 -8.85 18.41
N ARG A 153 -19.30 -8.24 17.29
CA ARG A 153 -19.43 -8.89 15.98
C ARG A 153 -18.73 -10.24 16.13
N GLU A 154 -19.49 -11.33 16.11
CA GLU A 154 -18.92 -12.67 16.14
C GLU A 154 -18.11 -12.84 14.87
N PHE A 155 -16.80 -12.67 15.01
CA PHE A 155 -15.87 -13.01 13.95
C PHE A 155 -15.89 -14.52 13.79
N PRO A 156 -15.82 -15.06 12.56
CA PRO A 156 -15.54 -16.47 12.32
C PRO A 156 -14.38 -16.92 13.22
N ARG A 157 -14.45 -18.10 13.85
CA ARG A 157 -13.52 -18.53 14.93
C ARG A 157 -12.03 -18.25 14.62
N GLY A 158 -11.59 -18.47 13.38
CA GLY A 158 -10.21 -18.19 12.95
C GLY A 158 -9.81 -16.70 12.95
N ILE A 159 -10.76 -15.79 12.71
CA ILE A 159 -10.52 -14.33 12.75
C ILE A 159 -10.47 -13.83 14.20
N ALA A 160 -11.25 -14.45 15.12
CA ALA A 160 -11.22 -14.10 16.53
C ALA A 160 -9.85 -14.37 17.18
N GLU A 161 -9.25 -15.54 16.91
CA GLU A 161 -7.90 -15.87 17.39
C GLU A 161 -6.84 -14.93 16.80
N GLN A 162 -6.92 -14.64 15.50
CA GLN A 162 -6.02 -13.67 14.87
C GLN A 162 -6.17 -12.28 15.47
N TYR A 163 -7.39 -11.86 15.77
CA TYR A 163 -7.67 -10.57 16.39
C TYR A 163 -7.05 -10.47 17.79
N GLU A 164 -7.20 -11.49 18.64
CA GLU A 164 -6.58 -11.50 19.97
C GLU A 164 -5.04 -11.51 19.89
N LYS A 165 -4.47 -12.25 18.95
CA LYS A 165 -3.01 -12.22 18.70
C LYS A 165 -2.53 -10.82 18.30
N LEU A 166 -3.25 -10.15 17.40
CA LEU A 166 -2.92 -8.79 16.97
C LEU A 166 -3.14 -7.77 18.08
N LYS A 167 -4.20 -7.91 18.89
CA LYS A 167 -4.41 -7.09 20.09
C LYS A 167 -3.29 -7.25 21.10
N SER A 168 -2.86 -8.47 21.37
CA SER A 168 -1.73 -8.73 22.27
C SER A 168 -0.45 -8.07 21.75
N LYS A 169 -0.16 -8.20 20.45
CA LYS A 169 0.96 -7.48 19.78
C LYS A 169 0.83 -5.96 19.90
N HIS A 170 -0.36 -5.41 19.70
CA HIS A 170 -0.64 -3.97 19.82
C HIS A 170 -0.38 -3.47 21.26
N ARG A 171 -0.90 -4.17 22.27
CA ARG A 171 -0.62 -3.87 23.69
C ARG A 171 0.87 -3.96 24.00
N GLY A 172 1.58 -4.95 23.44
CA GLY A 172 3.03 -5.07 23.57
C GLY A 172 3.76 -3.84 23.01
N LEU A 173 3.36 -3.36 21.83
CA LEU A 173 3.96 -2.15 21.23
C LEU A 173 3.63 -0.88 22.04
N MET A 174 2.42 -0.77 22.58
CA MET A 174 2.04 0.33 23.48
C MET A 174 2.94 0.39 24.72
N LYS A 175 3.47 -0.73 25.20
CA LYS A 175 4.39 -0.79 26.34
C LYS A 175 5.85 -0.58 25.94
N CYS A 176 6.28 -1.19 24.84
CA CYS A 176 7.70 -1.26 24.49
C CYS A 176 8.18 -0.15 23.53
N SER A 177 7.27 0.49 22.79
CA SER A 177 7.60 1.54 21.82
C SER A 177 7.00 2.87 22.26
N LYS A 178 7.85 3.74 22.85
CA LYS A 178 7.45 5.10 23.25
C LYS A 178 6.82 5.89 22.10
N ARG A 179 7.38 5.76 20.89
CA ARG A 179 6.84 6.41 19.69
C ARG A 179 5.43 5.92 19.38
N PHE A 180 5.22 4.61 19.35
CA PHE A 180 3.92 4.01 19.05
C PHE A 180 2.88 4.45 20.09
N HIS A 181 3.25 4.39 21.37
CA HIS A 181 2.44 4.87 22.48
C HIS A 181 2.07 6.35 22.33
N ASP A 182 3.04 7.21 22.05
CA ASP A 182 2.81 8.65 21.93
C ASP A 182 1.91 8.97 20.74
N ILE A 183 2.02 8.24 19.62
CA ILE A 183 1.11 8.36 18.48
C ILE A 183 -0.30 7.91 18.88
N ALA A 184 -0.44 6.69 19.42
CA ALA A 184 -1.72 6.11 19.79
C ALA A 184 -2.47 6.90 20.88
N THR A 185 -1.74 7.60 21.76
CA THR A 185 -2.31 8.45 22.82
C THR A 185 -2.42 9.92 22.43
N GLY A 186 -2.09 10.28 21.19
CA GLY A 186 -2.16 11.65 20.68
C GLY A 186 -1.11 12.61 21.26
N LYS A 187 -0.10 12.10 21.98
CA LYS A 187 0.98 12.88 22.60
C LYS A 187 2.13 13.19 21.63
N ALA A 188 2.25 12.43 20.53
CA ALA A 188 3.33 12.61 19.56
C ALA A 188 3.32 14.02 18.94
N PRO A 189 4.49 14.68 18.75
CA PRO A 189 4.57 16.03 18.18
C PRO A 189 3.91 16.14 16.81
N GLU A 190 4.07 15.14 15.94
CA GLU A 190 3.43 15.09 14.63
C GLU A 190 1.90 15.01 14.70
N ILE A 191 1.35 14.31 15.71
CA ILE A 191 -0.11 14.27 15.92
C ILE A 191 -0.63 15.62 16.41
N ARG A 192 0.12 16.32 17.27
CA ARG A 192 -0.24 17.67 17.76
C ARG A 192 -0.13 18.74 16.67
N LYS A 193 0.82 18.60 15.75
CA LYS A 193 1.02 19.52 14.61
C LYS A 193 0.08 19.27 13.44
N ALA A 194 -0.56 18.10 13.38
CA ALA A 194 -1.50 17.76 12.33
C ALA A 194 -2.72 18.70 12.33
N LYS A 195 -2.99 19.32 11.17
CA LYS A 195 -4.05 20.33 10.99
C LYS A 195 -5.45 19.71 10.97
N SER A 196 -5.55 18.42 10.67
CA SER A 196 -6.83 17.72 10.53
C SER A 196 -6.86 16.36 11.22
N ALA A 197 -8.07 15.89 11.55
CA ALA A 197 -8.26 14.52 12.03
C ALA A 197 -7.82 13.48 11.00
N SER A 198 -7.97 13.77 9.71
CA SER A 198 -7.51 12.88 8.64
C SER A 198 -5.99 12.72 8.64
N GLU A 199 -5.23 13.80 8.85
CA GLU A 199 -3.77 13.72 9.00
C GLU A 199 -3.36 12.91 10.23
N ARG A 200 -4.04 13.09 11.37
CA ARG A 200 -3.78 12.28 12.57
C ARG A 200 -4.02 10.79 12.34
N VAL A 201 -5.15 10.46 11.71
CA VAL A 201 -5.52 9.08 11.36
C VAL A 201 -4.51 8.49 10.37
N PHE A 202 -4.07 9.27 9.38
CA PHE A 202 -3.03 8.85 8.44
C PHE A 202 -1.70 8.52 9.15
N ILE A 203 -1.25 9.37 10.07
CA ILE A 203 -0.01 9.14 10.84
C ILE A 203 -0.12 7.84 11.65
N TYR A 204 -1.24 7.61 12.34
CA TYR A 204 -1.41 6.40 13.12
C TYR A 204 -1.59 5.15 12.25
N ALA A 205 -2.31 5.25 11.13
CA ALA A 205 -2.42 4.19 10.12
C ALA A 205 -1.05 3.79 9.56
N LEU A 206 -0.20 4.76 9.24
CA LEU A 206 1.15 4.51 8.75
C LEU A 206 2.02 3.82 9.80
N GLU A 207 1.86 4.18 11.08
CA GLU A 207 2.57 3.52 12.17
C GLU A 207 2.07 2.07 12.35
N LEU A 208 0.76 1.81 12.25
CA LEU A 208 0.20 0.45 12.27
C LEU A 208 0.71 -0.39 11.09
N ALA A 209 0.73 0.17 9.87
CA ALA A 209 1.33 -0.48 8.71
C ALA A 209 2.82 -0.77 8.94
N THR A 210 3.55 0.18 9.52
CA THR A 210 4.99 0.05 9.85
C THR A 210 5.27 -1.13 10.77
N HIS A 211 4.38 -1.43 11.72
CA HIS A 211 4.53 -2.59 12.60
C HIS A 211 3.92 -3.88 12.04
N GLY A 212 3.46 -3.88 10.78
CA GLY A 212 2.90 -5.03 10.10
C GLY A 212 1.58 -5.49 10.70
N PHE A 213 0.71 -4.54 11.09
CA PHE A 213 -0.69 -4.85 11.30
C PHE A 213 -1.40 -4.94 9.95
N PRO A 214 -2.40 -5.83 9.79
CA PRO A 214 -3.19 -5.87 8.57
C PRO A 214 -4.18 -4.70 8.51
N LYS A 215 -4.54 -4.27 7.29
CA LYS A 215 -5.42 -3.12 7.06
C LYS A 215 -6.76 -3.22 7.80
N TRP A 216 -7.36 -4.41 7.86
CA TRP A 216 -8.62 -4.64 8.57
C TRP A 216 -8.49 -4.42 10.09
N PHE A 217 -7.34 -4.75 10.69
CA PHE A 217 -7.10 -4.51 12.11
C PHE A 217 -6.91 -3.01 12.37
N ALA A 218 -6.13 -2.34 11.50
CA ALA A 218 -5.94 -0.90 11.60
C ALA A 218 -7.26 -0.14 11.47
N ARG A 219 -8.17 -0.59 10.60
CA ARG A 219 -9.52 -0.05 10.49
C ARG A 219 -10.28 -0.09 11.83
N LEU A 220 -10.32 -1.25 12.48
CA LEU A 220 -11.03 -1.42 13.76
C LEU A 220 -10.46 -0.51 14.87
N GLU A 221 -9.14 -0.40 14.94
CA GLU A 221 -8.46 0.45 15.93
C GLU A 221 -8.70 1.95 15.67
N LEU A 222 -8.72 2.37 14.40
CA LEU A 222 -8.86 3.78 14.02
C LEU A 222 -10.30 4.27 14.01
N GLU A 223 -11.27 3.40 13.74
CA GLU A 223 -12.70 3.73 13.73
C GLU A 223 -13.17 4.25 15.10
N ASN A 224 -12.62 3.70 16.19
CA ASN A 224 -12.97 4.06 17.57
C ASN A 224 -11.91 4.94 18.25
N TRP A 225 -10.93 5.44 17.49
CA TRP A 225 -9.83 6.17 18.08
C TRP A 225 -10.25 7.59 18.51
N VAL A 226 -9.92 7.97 19.75
CA VAL A 226 -10.34 9.24 20.35
C VAL A 226 -9.88 10.46 19.55
N PHE A 227 -8.76 10.39 18.86
CA PHE A 227 -8.24 11.48 18.02
C PHE A 227 -8.61 11.35 16.53
N GLY A 228 -9.47 10.37 16.21
CA GLY A 228 -9.85 9.94 14.88
C GLY A 228 -10.87 10.83 14.17
N LEU A 229 -11.43 10.33 13.06
CA LEU A 229 -12.30 11.11 12.16
C LEU A 229 -13.58 11.62 12.84
N LEU A 230 -14.10 10.89 13.83
CA LEU A 230 -15.34 11.21 14.53
C LEU A 230 -15.20 12.26 15.64
N ASN A 231 -13.99 12.79 15.86
CA ASN A 231 -13.67 13.76 16.91
C ASN A 231 -12.86 14.97 16.39
N GLY A 232 -12.93 15.27 15.09
CA GLY A 232 -12.30 16.45 14.46
C GLY A 232 -13.29 17.55 14.05
N ASN A 233 -12.79 18.58 13.35
CA ASN A 233 -13.60 19.73 12.90
C ASN A 233 -14.80 19.36 11.99
N ARG A 234 -14.80 18.16 11.40
CA ARG A 234 -15.92 17.61 10.61
C ARG A 234 -16.61 16.44 11.29
N ALA A 235 -16.45 16.28 12.60
CA ALA A 235 -16.98 15.16 13.38
C ALA A 235 -18.49 15.02 13.19
N GLU A 236 -19.24 16.12 13.25
CA GLU A 236 -20.69 16.12 13.11
C GLU A 236 -21.14 15.66 11.73
N GLN A 237 -20.50 16.16 10.66
CA GLN A 237 -20.72 15.67 9.30
C GLN A 237 -20.45 14.17 9.16
N MET A 238 -19.37 13.67 9.78
CA MET A 238 -18.98 12.26 9.71
C MET A 238 -19.89 11.36 10.57
N ARG A 239 -20.43 11.88 11.68
CA ARG A 239 -21.44 11.18 12.49
C ARG A 239 -22.78 11.09 11.76
N ASN A 240 -23.18 12.17 11.08
CA ASN A 240 -24.43 12.23 10.33
C ASN A 240 -24.38 11.41 9.02
N LYS A 241 -23.18 11.19 8.46
CA LYS A 241 -22.94 10.37 7.26
C LYS A 241 -21.89 9.28 7.53
N PRO A 242 -22.28 8.15 8.16
CA PRO A 242 -21.32 7.09 8.53
C PRO A 242 -20.63 6.46 7.31
N GLU A 243 -21.29 6.41 6.16
CA GLU A 243 -20.70 5.93 4.90
C GLU A 243 -19.54 6.83 4.44
N LEU A 244 -19.69 8.15 4.57
CA LEU A 244 -18.61 9.10 4.25
C LEU A 244 -17.41 8.92 5.19
N ALA A 245 -17.67 8.68 6.48
CA ALA A 245 -16.62 8.39 7.45
C ALA A 245 -15.89 7.08 7.10
N LYS A 246 -16.66 6.07 6.66
CA LYS A 246 -16.17 4.76 6.22
C LYS A 246 -15.27 4.88 4.99
N MET A 247 -15.75 5.53 3.92
CA MET A 247 -14.99 5.76 2.68
C MET A 247 -13.71 6.55 2.95
N ARG A 248 -13.81 7.60 3.78
CA ARG A 248 -12.67 8.44 4.12
C ARG A 248 -11.62 7.69 4.93
N LEU A 249 -12.04 6.85 5.88
CA LEU A 249 -11.14 5.98 6.63
C LEU A 249 -10.44 4.98 5.70
N ASP A 250 -11.19 4.36 4.79
CA ASP A 250 -10.64 3.40 3.82
C ASP A 250 -9.61 4.05 2.90
N SER A 251 -9.91 5.23 2.35
CA SER A 251 -8.98 6.02 1.53
C SER A 251 -7.70 6.40 2.29
N ILE A 252 -7.83 6.82 3.57
CA ILE A 252 -6.66 7.12 4.41
C ILE A 252 -5.82 5.86 4.67
N LEU A 253 -6.47 4.73 4.93
CA LEU A 253 -5.80 3.45 5.13
C LEU A 253 -5.08 3.00 3.86
N ASP A 254 -5.69 3.12 2.69
CA ASP A 254 -5.04 2.81 1.41
C ASP A 254 -3.79 3.66 1.23
N GLY A 255 -3.91 4.99 1.33
CA GLY A 255 -2.76 5.88 1.18
C GLY A 255 -1.65 5.60 2.22
N ALA A 256 -2.01 5.22 3.46
CA ALA A 256 -1.02 4.91 4.49
C ALA A 256 -0.29 3.58 4.24
N TYR A 257 -0.99 2.56 3.74
CA TYR A 257 -0.43 1.24 3.44
C TYR A 257 0.30 1.22 2.08
N GLU A 258 -0.09 2.06 1.13
CA GLU A 258 0.67 2.30 -0.10
C GLU A 258 1.97 3.05 0.18
N LYS A 259 1.93 4.06 1.06
CA LYS A 259 3.12 4.80 1.49
C LYS A 259 3.98 4.01 2.49
N HIS A 260 3.50 2.88 2.97
CA HIS A 260 4.25 2.05 3.90
C HIS A 260 5.47 1.45 3.20
N ALA A 261 6.63 2.04 3.48
CA ALA A 261 7.91 1.44 3.13
C ALA A 261 8.34 0.49 4.28
N PRO A 262 8.31 -0.84 4.09
CA PRO A 262 8.60 -1.81 5.15
C PRO A 262 10.00 -1.64 5.75
N GLU A 263 10.94 -1.09 4.99
CA GLU A 263 12.26 -0.73 5.47
C GLU A 263 12.22 0.32 6.60
N ASN A 264 11.24 1.22 6.63
CA ASN A 264 11.13 2.26 7.67
C ASN A 264 10.88 1.67 9.06
N ARG A 265 10.41 0.41 9.17
CA ARG A 265 10.30 -0.30 10.44
C ARG A 265 11.67 -0.47 11.12
N VAL A 266 12.74 -0.64 10.34
CA VAL A 266 14.12 -0.68 10.84
C VAL A 266 14.47 0.65 11.50
N LEU A 267 14.14 1.77 10.86
CA LEU A 267 14.39 3.11 11.42
C LEU A 267 13.54 3.45 12.64
N ALA A 268 12.36 2.85 12.78
CA ALA A 268 11.41 3.09 13.86
C ALA A 268 11.85 2.44 15.18
N VAL A 269 12.47 1.25 15.13
CA VAL A 269 12.97 0.55 16.33
C VAL A 269 14.34 1.06 16.80
N MET A 270 15.05 1.83 15.98
CA MET A 270 16.39 2.34 16.27
C MET A 270 16.36 3.70 16.97
N SER A 271 17.07 3.81 18.09
CA SER A 271 17.39 5.10 18.70
C SER A 271 18.53 5.81 17.95
N LYS A 272 18.42 7.13 17.77
CA LYS A 272 19.44 7.96 17.08
C LYS A 272 20.84 7.76 17.70
N GLY A 273 21.88 7.68 16.87
CA GLY A 273 23.28 7.57 17.29
C GLY A 273 23.70 6.23 17.91
N LYS A 274 22.75 5.35 18.28
CA LYS A 274 23.06 4.04 18.86
C LYS A 274 23.27 3.00 17.76
N GLY A 275 24.30 2.18 17.93
CA GLY A 275 24.56 1.01 17.08
C GLY A 275 23.69 -0.18 17.44
N PHE A 276 23.12 -0.83 16.42
CA PHE A 276 22.37 -2.07 16.55
C PHE A 276 22.99 -3.13 15.63
N SER A 277 23.20 -4.35 16.14
CA SER A 277 23.57 -5.48 15.28
C SER A 277 22.37 -5.94 14.45
N LEU A 278 22.63 -6.61 13.32
CA LEU A 278 21.58 -7.21 12.52
C LEU A 278 20.74 -8.22 13.32
N GLU A 279 21.32 -9.06 14.18
CA GLU A 279 20.51 -10.02 14.94
C GLU A 279 19.55 -9.31 15.90
N ARG A 280 20.02 -8.23 16.54
CA ARG A 280 19.18 -7.42 17.41
C ARG A 280 18.04 -6.77 16.62
N LEU A 281 18.33 -6.25 15.43
CA LEU A 281 17.31 -5.67 14.56
C LEU A 281 16.31 -6.72 14.07
N CYS A 282 16.73 -7.95 13.74
CA CYS A 282 15.82 -9.04 13.40
C CYS A 282 14.84 -9.31 14.54
N ARG A 283 15.33 -9.39 15.79
CA ARG A 283 14.46 -9.61 16.97
C ARG A 283 13.46 -8.47 17.17
N LEU A 284 13.91 -7.21 17.03
CA LEU A 284 13.07 -6.04 17.26
C LEU A 284 12.05 -5.80 16.14
N THR A 285 12.45 -6.03 14.88
CA THR A 285 11.59 -5.81 13.71
C THR A 285 10.75 -7.03 13.36
N GLY A 286 11.14 -8.23 13.80
CA GLY A 286 10.52 -9.49 13.38
C GLY A 286 10.84 -9.87 11.93
N PHE A 287 11.76 -9.18 11.26
CA PHE A 287 12.22 -9.56 9.93
C PHE A 287 13.19 -10.73 10.00
N ASN A 288 13.12 -11.62 9.02
CA ASN A 288 14.19 -12.59 8.81
C ASN A 288 15.47 -11.87 8.36
N ILE A 289 16.62 -12.54 8.51
CA ILE A 289 17.92 -11.91 8.25
C ILE A 289 18.09 -11.46 6.79
N ALA A 290 17.51 -12.17 5.83
CA ALA A 290 17.58 -11.83 4.40
C ALA A 290 16.80 -10.54 4.08
N LYS A 291 15.54 -10.45 4.52
CA LYS A 291 14.71 -9.25 4.37
C LYS A 291 15.34 -8.07 5.09
N LEU A 292 15.86 -8.28 6.29
CA LEU A 292 16.54 -7.22 7.02
C LEU A 292 17.78 -6.71 6.28
N LYS A 293 18.63 -7.60 5.75
CA LYS A 293 19.79 -7.20 4.92
C LYS A 293 19.37 -6.38 3.70
N HIS A 294 18.31 -6.80 3.01
CA HIS A 294 17.75 -6.07 1.88
C HIS A 294 17.28 -4.66 2.28
N TYR A 295 16.51 -4.52 3.35
CA TYR A 295 16.04 -3.22 3.83
C TYR A 295 17.15 -2.33 4.38
N VAL A 296 18.14 -2.91 5.07
CA VAL A 296 19.34 -2.20 5.52
C VAL A 296 20.14 -1.66 4.33
N ARG A 297 20.24 -2.42 3.24
CA ARG A 297 20.85 -1.96 1.98
C ARG A 297 20.09 -0.77 1.40
N ILE A 298 18.77 -0.87 1.25
CA ILE A 298 17.93 0.23 0.74
C ILE A 298 18.09 1.49 1.59
N LEU A 299 18.02 1.36 2.93
CA LEU A 299 18.15 2.51 3.82
C LEU A 299 19.55 3.13 3.82
N ARG A 300 20.58 2.32 3.59
CA ARG A 300 21.96 2.79 3.40
C ARG A 300 22.09 3.56 2.10
N GLU A 301 21.55 3.04 1.00
CA GLU A 301 21.54 3.71 -0.32
C GLU A 301 20.78 5.04 -0.26
N GLN A 302 19.70 5.12 0.52
CA GLN A 302 18.95 6.35 0.79
C GLN A 302 19.66 7.33 1.75
N GLY A 303 20.84 7.00 2.28
CA GLY A 303 21.56 7.81 3.27
C GLY A 303 20.87 7.91 4.65
N LYS A 304 19.85 7.09 4.91
CA LYS A 304 19.09 7.09 6.17
C LYS A 304 19.71 6.19 7.25
N LEU A 305 20.72 5.42 6.90
CA LEU A 305 21.37 4.45 7.76
C LEU A 305 22.87 4.36 7.45
N GLU A 306 23.70 4.44 8.47
CA GLU A 306 25.12 4.13 8.38
C GLU A 306 25.34 2.66 8.75
N VAL A 307 26.14 1.96 7.96
CA VAL A 307 26.49 0.56 8.21
C VAL A 307 28.00 0.46 8.36
N LYS A 308 28.46 0.01 9.52
CA LYS A 308 29.88 -0.27 9.78
C LYS A 308 30.08 -1.75 10.04
N LEU A 309 31.15 -2.31 9.47
CA LEU A 309 31.66 -3.61 9.86
C LEU A 309 32.42 -3.47 11.17
N SER A 310 32.14 -4.36 12.11
CA SER A 310 32.84 -4.48 13.39
C SER A 310 33.15 -5.94 13.65
N TYR A 311 34.01 -6.24 14.62
CA TYR A 311 34.26 -7.61 15.07
C TYR A 311 33.69 -7.79 16.47
N ARG A 312 32.92 -8.86 16.67
CA ARG A 312 32.42 -9.26 17.98
C ARG A 312 32.76 -10.73 18.20
N ASN A 313 33.56 -11.01 19.23
CA ASN A 313 34.09 -12.35 19.51
C ASN A 313 34.82 -12.97 18.29
N GLY A 314 35.63 -12.17 17.58
CA GLY A 314 36.38 -12.61 16.40
C GLY A 314 35.55 -12.81 15.13
N LYS A 315 34.22 -12.67 15.17
CA LYS A 315 33.35 -12.79 13.99
C LYS A 315 32.95 -11.41 13.44
N PRO A 316 32.88 -11.23 12.10
CA PRO A 316 32.42 -9.98 11.50
C PRO A 316 30.94 -9.77 11.82
N ALA A 317 30.64 -8.64 12.45
CA ALA A 317 29.31 -8.21 12.84
C ALA A 317 28.99 -6.85 12.21
N MET A 318 27.88 -6.80 11.48
CA MET A 318 27.40 -5.58 10.85
C MET A 318 26.61 -4.73 11.85
N ILE A 319 27.08 -3.51 12.11
CA ILE A 319 26.46 -2.56 13.03
C ILE A 319 25.80 -1.45 12.23
N CYS A 320 24.48 -1.38 12.36
CA CYS A 320 23.64 -0.36 11.76
C CYS A 320 23.49 0.81 12.75
N ARG A 321 23.63 2.04 12.28
CA ARG A 321 23.43 3.27 13.04
C ARG A 321 22.51 4.19 12.26
N LYS A 322 21.54 4.79 12.96
CA LYS A 322 20.77 5.89 12.38
C LYS A 322 21.64 7.15 12.48
N PRO A 323 22.03 7.78 11.35
CA PRO A 323 22.86 8.97 11.38
C PRO A 323 22.17 10.02 12.28
N LEU A 324 22.96 10.67 13.12
CA LEU A 324 22.50 11.90 13.74
C LEU A 324 22.23 12.84 12.57
N ASN A 325 20.97 13.27 12.42
CA ASN A 325 20.50 14.08 11.30
C ASN A 325 21.60 15.05 10.87
N ILE A 326 22.25 14.81 9.73
CA ILE A 326 23.54 15.43 9.44
C ILE A 326 23.36 16.94 9.33
N ASN A 327 22.23 17.42 8.82
CA ASN A 327 21.85 18.83 8.87
C ASN A 327 21.71 19.43 10.27
N ALA A 328 21.34 18.65 11.29
CA ALA A 328 21.33 19.14 12.66
C ALA A 328 22.73 19.05 13.28
N SER A 329 23.53 18.03 12.96
CA SER A 329 24.90 17.91 13.48
C SER A 329 25.90 18.84 12.79
N GLU A 330 25.73 19.13 11.50
CA GLU A 330 26.48 20.15 10.76
C GLU A 330 26.06 21.52 11.23
N LYS A 331 24.76 21.80 11.39
CA LYS A 331 24.31 23.07 11.97
C LYS A 331 24.69 23.22 13.45
N ILE A 332 24.74 22.15 14.23
CA ILE A 332 25.29 22.15 15.60
C ILE A 332 26.81 22.29 15.56
N ARG A 333 27.52 21.67 14.61
CA ARG A 333 28.97 21.84 14.43
C ARG A 333 29.32 23.24 13.97
N GLU A 334 28.56 23.82 13.06
CA GLU A 334 28.67 25.21 12.63
C GLU A 334 28.34 26.14 13.81
N GLN A 335 27.28 25.90 14.56
CA GLN A 335 26.97 26.69 15.77
C GLN A 335 28.04 26.55 16.85
N ILE A 336 28.62 25.36 17.04
CA ILE A 336 29.74 25.14 17.98
C ILE A 336 30.97 25.86 17.47
N LYS A 337 31.32 25.72 16.18
CA LYS A 337 32.46 26.38 15.56
C LYS A 337 32.31 27.90 15.57
N GLU A 338 31.12 28.42 15.35
CA GLU A 338 30.78 29.84 15.42
C GLU A 338 30.79 30.35 16.87
N ARG A 339 30.41 29.50 17.85
CA ARG A 339 30.58 29.79 19.29
C ARG A 339 32.05 29.79 19.68
N GLU A 340 32.81 28.79 19.27
CA GLU A 340 34.25 28.68 19.52
C GLU A 340 34.99 29.83 18.86
N GLU A 341 34.67 30.19 17.63
CA GLU A 341 35.19 31.38 16.95
C GLU A 341 34.78 32.66 17.68
N ARG A 342 33.53 32.79 18.18
CA ARG A 342 33.13 33.94 19.02
C ARG A 342 33.85 34.00 20.36
N TYR A 343 34.06 32.85 21.01
CA TYR A 343 34.79 32.75 22.27
C TYR A 343 36.28 33.05 22.03
N LEU A 344 36.90 32.49 20.99
CA LEU A 344 38.29 32.69 20.64
C LEU A 344 38.56 34.09 20.03
N SER A 345 37.59 34.68 19.31
CA SER A 345 37.66 36.05 18.81
C SER A 345 37.37 37.09 19.89
N GLY A 346 36.65 36.69 20.94
CA GLY A 346 36.32 37.51 22.11
C GLY A 346 37.45 37.54 23.15
N TYR A 347 38.30 36.52 23.20
CA TYR A 347 39.53 36.54 24.00
C TYR A 347 40.67 37.25 23.24
N ARG A 348 40.52 38.57 23.07
CA ARG A 348 41.71 39.43 23.21
C ARG A 348 42.08 39.40 24.68
N TYR A 349 42.97 38.49 25.03
CA TYR A 349 43.69 38.53 26.29
C TYR A 349 44.48 39.85 26.32
N GLN A 350 43.88 40.90 26.89
CA GLN A 350 44.62 42.08 27.31
C GLN A 350 45.28 41.73 28.64
N GLU A 351 46.45 41.11 28.57
CA GLU A 351 47.40 41.22 29.67
C GLU A 351 47.80 42.69 29.78
N ARG A 352 47.16 43.39 30.73
CA ARG A 352 47.73 44.61 31.30
C ARG A 352 48.83 44.19 32.26
N GLU A 353 50.02 43.94 31.73
CA GLU A 353 51.24 44.15 32.50
C GLU A 353 51.80 45.53 32.14
N ASN A 354 51.64 46.46 33.08
CA ASN A 354 52.48 47.64 33.28
C ASN A 354 53.17 48.24 32.04
N GLY A 355 52.38 48.93 31.21
CA GLY A 355 52.83 50.19 30.60
C GLY A 355 53.77 50.15 29.39
N ARG A 356 53.83 49.09 28.56
CA ARG A 356 54.48 49.17 27.23
C ARG A 356 53.78 48.34 26.15
N THR A 357 53.14 49.00 25.19
CA THR A 357 52.63 48.38 23.96
C THR A 357 53.81 48.02 23.05
N ARG A 358 54.09 46.72 22.87
CA ARG A 358 55.06 46.26 21.87
C ARG A 358 54.34 45.36 20.87
N VAL A 359 54.09 45.89 19.68
CA VAL A 359 53.62 45.10 18.53
C VAL A 359 54.75 44.17 18.11
N LYS A 360 54.57 42.87 18.28
CA LYS A 360 55.43 41.85 17.66
C LYS A 360 54.60 40.97 16.74
N ASN A 361 54.75 41.22 15.44
CA ASN A 361 54.53 40.22 14.42
C ASN A 361 55.75 39.28 14.39
N ARG A 362 55.50 37.97 14.46
CA ARG A 362 56.27 36.83 13.88
C ARG A 362 55.65 35.56 14.51
N GLY A 363 55.20 34.56 13.78
CA GLY A 363 55.81 34.00 12.59
C GLY A 363 56.55 32.70 12.95
N ARG A 364 55.79 31.65 13.30
CA ARG A 364 56.12 30.22 13.14
C ARG A 364 57.34 29.66 13.94
N PRO A 365 57.56 28.33 13.95
CA PRO A 365 57.36 27.45 15.12
C PRO A 365 58.68 26.94 15.73
N ALA A 366 58.64 26.38 16.95
CA ALA A 366 59.77 25.60 17.47
C ALA A 366 59.34 24.46 18.43
N LYS A 367 60.11 23.38 18.31
CA LYS A 367 60.07 22.08 19.00
C LYS A 367 60.47 22.15 20.47
N SER A 368 60.09 21.09 21.19
CA SER A 368 60.69 20.52 22.43
C SER A 368 60.65 21.44 23.67
N VAL A 369 60.36 20.97 24.87
CA VAL A 369 61.17 20.05 25.71
C VAL A 369 60.27 19.49 26.84
N ALA A 370 60.68 18.33 27.35
CA ALA A 370 60.07 17.53 28.40
C ALA A 370 60.27 18.08 29.83
N VAL A 371 59.74 17.30 30.80
CA VAL A 371 60.01 17.30 32.26
C VAL A 371 59.17 18.33 33.04
N GLY A 372 58.44 18.00 34.11
CA GLY A 372 58.25 16.74 34.81
C GLY A 372 57.28 16.90 36.00
N LYS A 373 56.82 15.75 36.50
CA LYS A 373 56.31 15.38 37.84
C LYS A 373 55.45 16.38 38.64
N ILE A 374 54.31 15.89 39.13
CA ILE A 374 53.94 15.83 40.55
C ILE A 374 53.06 14.60 40.77
N ASP A 375 53.46 13.78 41.74
CA ASP A 375 52.75 12.62 42.30
C ASP A 375 51.54 13.04 43.15
N THR A 376 50.52 12.19 43.25
CA THR A 376 50.09 11.57 44.53
C THR A 376 48.94 10.58 44.33
N HIS A 377 49.16 9.37 44.88
CA HIS A 377 48.25 8.39 45.52
C HIS A 377 46.72 8.64 45.45
N GLU A 378 45.87 7.65 45.16
CA GLU A 378 45.54 6.56 46.10
C GLU A 378 44.93 5.30 45.45
N ARG A 379 45.13 4.19 46.18
CA ARG A 379 44.75 2.80 45.92
C ARG A 379 43.23 2.56 45.94
N LEU A 380 42.77 1.55 45.20
CA LEU A 380 42.25 0.30 45.79
C LEU A 380 41.94 -0.73 44.69
N GLU A 381 42.77 -1.77 44.64
CA GLU A 381 42.48 -3.04 44.00
C GLU A 381 41.38 -3.78 44.78
N ASN A 382 40.51 -4.51 44.08
CA ASN A 382 39.94 -5.74 44.63
C ASN A 382 39.95 -6.84 43.56
N LYS A 383 40.78 -7.84 43.80
CA LYS A 383 40.87 -9.12 43.08
C LYS A 383 39.79 -10.06 43.61
N VAL A 384 39.07 -10.74 42.72
CA VAL A 384 38.59 -12.10 42.99
C VAL A 384 38.92 -12.98 41.79
N LYS A 385 39.43 -14.16 42.12
CA LYS A 385 40.13 -15.12 41.29
C LYS A 385 39.28 -16.41 41.24
N ILE A 386 39.39 -17.16 40.15
CA ILE A 386 39.20 -18.64 40.02
C ILE A 386 37.75 -19.13 39.80
N ARG A 387 37.46 -19.72 38.61
CA ARG A 387 37.51 -21.18 38.35
C ARG A 387 37.42 -21.50 36.85
N LYS A 388 38.26 -22.46 36.46
CA LYS A 388 38.27 -23.21 35.20
C LYS A 388 37.52 -24.53 35.40
N ASP A 389 37.20 -25.15 34.26
CA ASP A 389 36.86 -26.56 34.00
C ASP A 389 35.39 -26.97 34.05
N THR A 390 34.85 -27.28 32.86
CA THR A 390 34.26 -28.60 32.59
C THR A 390 34.27 -28.86 31.08
N GLU A 391 34.87 -29.99 30.72
CA GLU A 391 34.96 -30.55 29.37
C GLU A 391 33.73 -31.41 29.01
N LEU A 392 33.48 -31.46 27.70
CA LEU A 392 33.13 -32.62 26.87
C LEU A 392 31.76 -33.35 26.97
N VAL A 393 31.19 -33.46 25.76
CA VAL A 393 30.46 -34.58 25.14
C VAL A 393 28.96 -34.71 25.43
N SER A 394 28.17 -34.41 24.40
CA SER A 394 27.31 -35.43 23.78
C SER A 394 26.87 -35.00 22.38
N GLU A 395 27.33 -35.82 21.44
CA GLU A 395 26.76 -36.16 20.14
C GLU A 395 25.29 -35.78 19.96
N LEU A 396 24.99 -35.03 18.89
CA LEU A 396 23.69 -35.11 18.25
C LEU A 396 23.89 -35.14 16.74
N LYS A 397 23.50 -36.29 16.20
CA LYS A 397 23.62 -36.76 14.84
C LYS A 397 23.06 -35.73 13.85
N ILE A 398 23.83 -35.53 12.78
CA ILE A 398 23.39 -34.86 11.57
C ILE A 398 22.49 -35.85 10.83
N ASP A 399 21.17 -35.73 11.02
CA ASP A 399 20.20 -36.26 10.06
C ASP A 399 19.98 -35.20 8.99
N THR A 400 20.76 -35.31 7.91
CA THR A 400 20.46 -34.67 6.63
C THR A 400 19.27 -35.37 6.00
N GLN A 401 18.06 -34.92 6.31
CA GLN A 401 16.94 -35.02 5.39
C GLN A 401 16.80 -33.68 4.66
N GLU A 402 17.44 -33.60 3.50
CA GLU A 402 17.07 -32.67 2.43
C GLU A 402 15.70 -33.09 1.87
N GLU A 403 14.62 -32.80 2.60
CA GLU A 403 13.31 -32.72 1.96
C GLU A 403 13.16 -31.31 1.37
N ARG A 404 13.38 -31.27 0.05
CA ARG A 404 12.94 -30.20 -0.83
C ARG A 404 11.44 -29.94 -0.61
N LEU A 405 11.10 -28.95 0.21
CA LEU A 405 9.81 -28.28 0.13
C LEU A 405 9.80 -27.37 -1.10
N ALA A 406 9.83 -27.99 -2.28
CA ALA A 406 9.21 -27.41 -3.45
C ALA A 406 7.70 -27.39 -3.15
N THR A 407 7.12 -26.21 -2.94
CA THR A 407 5.67 -26.07 -3.00
C THR A 407 5.23 -26.62 -4.37
N PRO A 408 4.48 -27.72 -4.45
CA PRO A 408 4.02 -28.19 -5.75
C PRO A 408 3.09 -27.11 -6.29
N LEU A 409 3.34 -26.68 -7.53
CA LEU A 409 2.30 -26.10 -8.37
C LEU A 409 1.05 -26.95 -8.18
N ARG A 410 -0.11 -26.32 -7.93
CA ARG A 410 -1.41 -27.00 -7.87
C ARG A 410 -1.50 -27.94 -9.07
N LEU A 411 -1.29 -29.22 -8.83
CA LEU A 411 -1.42 -30.27 -9.82
C LEU A 411 -2.85 -30.19 -10.35
N VAL A 412 -2.98 -30.05 -11.67
CA VAL A 412 -4.19 -30.41 -12.38
C VAL A 412 -4.60 -31.78 -11.86
N ASN A 413 -5.87 -31.96 -11.47
CA ASN A 413 -6.38 -33.24 -10.97
C ASN A 413 -5.87 -34.36 -11.90
N PRO A 414 -5.15 -35.39 -11.42
CA PRO A 414 -4.53 -36.41 -12.27
C PRO A 414 -5.53 -37.10 -13.22
N GLU A 415 -6.81 -37.21 -12.81
CA GLU A 415 -7.89 -37.70 -13.65
C GLU A 415 -8.14 -36.81 -14.88
N ILE A 416 -8.00 -35.49 -14.71
CA ILE A 416 -8.20 -34.49 -15.76
C ILE A 416 -7.00 -34.42 -16.69
N ALA A 417 -5.78 -34.53 -16.13
CA ALA A 417 -4.58 -34.63 -16.94
C ALA A 417 -4.65 -35.85 -17.88
N SER A 418 -5.11 -37.00 -17.37
CA SER A 418 -5.32 -38.22 -18.16
C SER A 418 -6.34 -38.00 -19.30
N GLU A 419 -7.49 -37.38 -19.01
CA GLU A 419 -8.50 -37.09 -20.03
C GLU A 419 -8.03 -36.03 -21.05
N LEU A 420 -7.27 -35.01 -20.64
CA LEU A 420 -6.73 -33.99 -21.55
C LEU A 420 -5.69 -34.55 -22.52
N VAL A 421 -4.88 -35.53 -22.08
CA VAL A 421 -3.91 -36.24 -22.93
C VAL A 421 -4.61 -37.05 -24.02
N LYS A 422 -5.76 -37.69 -23.73
CA LYS A 422 -6.56 -38.42 -24.74
C LYS A 422 -7.08 -37.55 -25.87
N LEU A 423 -7.09 -36.23 -25.66
CA LEU A 423 -7.54 -35.26 -26.65
C LEU A 423 -6.38 -34.70 -27.49
N GLU A 424 -5.12 -35.08 -27.23
CA GLU A 424 -3.96 -34.63 -27.99
C GLU A 424 -4.12 -34.90 -29.50
N GLY A 425 -3.74 -33.93 -30.34
CA GLY A 425 -3.92 -34.01 -31.80
C GLY A 425 -5.32 -33.69 -32.33
N ARG A 426 -6.36 -33.62 -31.48
CA ARG A 426 -7.72 -33.26 -31.92
C ARG A 426 -7.89 -31.78 -32.18
N ASP A 427 -8.66 -31.44 -33.22
CA ASP A 427 -8.96 -30.05 -33.57
C ASP A 427 -10.10 -29.45 -32.71
N LYS A 428 -10.33 -28.13 -32.84
CA LYS A 428 -11.36 -27.43 -32.05
C LYS A 428 -12.77 -27.98 -32.30
N SER A 429 -13.07 -28.39 -33.54
CA SER A 429 -14.39 -28.90 -33.92
C SER A 429 -14.67 -30.28 -33.34
N GLU A 430 -13.65 -31.15 -33.32
CA GLU A 430 -13.71 -32.46 -32.68
C GLU A 430 -13.87 -32.35 -31.16
N ILE A 431 -13.21 -31.37 -30.54
CA ILE A 431 -13.38 -31.10 -29.09
C ILE A 431 -14.76 -30.53 -28.79
N LYS A 432 -15.31 -29.66 -29.66
CA LYS A 432 -16.67 -29.11 -29.54
C LYS A 432 -17.72 -30.25 -29.51
N ALA A 433 -17.60 -31.21 -30.42
CA ALA A 433 -18.50 -32.37 -30.49
C ALA A 433 -18.51 -33.25 -29.22
N LEU A 434 -17.41 -33.29 -28.47
CA LEU A 434 -17.30 -34.09 -27.24
C LEU A 434 -18.20 -33.58 -26.11
N TYR A 435 -18.56 -32.29 -26.10
CA TYR A 435 -19.42 -31.74 -25.05
C TYR A 435 -20.80 -32.41 -25.03
N GLY A 436 -21.35 -32.73 -26.21
CA GLY A 436 -22.63 -33.45 -26.33
C GLY A 436 -22.50 -34.97 -26.24
N ALA A 437 -21.32 -35.54 -26.52
CA ALA A 437 -21.10 -36.98 -26.58
C ALA A 437 -20.69 -37.60 -25.23
N LEU A 438 -20.00 -36.84 -24.37
CA LEU A 438 -19.54 -37.33 -23.08
C LEU A 438 -20.66 -37.24 -22.02
N PRO A 439 -20.78 -38.24 -21.12
CA PRO A 439 -21.73 -38.15 -20.02
C PRO A 439 -21.35 -37.00 -19.08
N LYS A 440 -22.34 -36.37 -18.44
CA LYS A 440 -22.11 -35.29 -17.47
C LYS A 440 -21.26 -35.69 -16.26
N THR A 441 -21.14 -36.99 -16.00
CA THR A 441 -20.25 -37.57 -14.97
C THR A 441 -18.79 -37.60 -15.39
N ASN A 442 -18.46 -37.32 -16.66
CA ASN A 442 -17.08 -37.25 -17.12
C ASN A 442 -16.33 -36.10 -16.38
N PRO A 443 -15.12 -36.33 -15.84
CA PRO A 443 -14.38 -35.33 -15.09
C PRO A 443 -14.15 -34.00 -15.82
N LEU A 444 -13.98 -34.02 -17.15
CA LEU A 444 -13.83 -32.80 -17.96
C LEU A 444 -15.11 -31.99 -18.00
N ILE A 445 -16.25 -32.64 -18.24
CA ILE A 445 -17.57 -32.00 -18.30
C ILE A 445 -17.92 -31.44 -16.92
N ALA A 446 -17.77 -32.23 -15.86
CA ALA A 446 -18.10 -31.82 -14.50
C ALA A 446 -17.26 -30.62 -14.03
N MET A 447 -15.96 -30.60 -14.32
CA MET A 447 -15.10 -29.46 -13.98
C MET A 447 -15.44 -28.22 -14.80
N PHE A 448 -15.70 -28.39 -16.10
CA PHE A 448 -16.11 -27.30 -16.96
C PHE A 448 -17.42 -26.67 -16.50
N GLU A 449 -18.46 -27.47 -16.24
CA GLU A 449 -19.76 -26.97 -15.77
C GLU A 449 -19.65 -26.25 -14.42
N LYS A 450 -18.84 -26.78 -13.49
CA LYS A 450 -18.52 -26.12 -12.23
C LYS A 450 -17.86 -24.75 -12.46
N ARG A 451 -16.88 -24.68 -13.38
CA ARG A 451 -16.16 -23.45 -13.72
C ARG A 451 -17.07 -22.41 -14.36
N VAL A 452 -17.93 -22.83 -15.30
CA VAL A 452 -18.92 -21.96 -15.94
C VAL A 452 -19.91 -21.42 -14.91
N SER A 453 -20.37 -22.26 -13.98
CA SER A 453 -21.23 -21.84 -12.88
C SER A 453 -20.55 -20.86 -11.92
N GLU A 454 -19.27 -21.04 -11.62
CA GLU A 454 -18.50 -20.14 -10.75
C GLU A 454 -18.24 -18.77 -11.42
N LEU A 455 -18.07 -18.75 -12.74
CA LEU A 455 -17.74 -17.55 -13.50
C LEU A 455 -18.97 -16.80 -14.04
N GLY A 456 -20.17 -17.39 -13.94
CA GLY A 456 -21.41 -16.77 -14.41
C GLY A 456 -21.41 -16.46 -15.91
N VAL A 457 -20.71 -17.28 -16.73
CA VAL A 457 -20.56 -17.02 -18.16
C VAL A 457 -21.91 -17.21 -18.87
N THR A 458 -22.46 -16.12 -19.41
CA THR A 458 -23.63 -16.11 -20.29
C THR A 458 -23.21 -15.60 -21.67
N GLY A 459 -23.79 -16.16 -22.74
CA GLY A 459 -23.62 -15.66 -24.12
C GLY A 459 -22.71 -16.44 -25.07
N LEU A 460 -22.02 -17.49 -24.61
CA LEU A 460 -21.33 -18.45 -25.50
C LEU A 460 -22.11 -19.77 -25.56
N GLU A 461 -22.16 -20.39 -26.75
CA GLU A 461 -22.61 -21.77 -26.87
C GLU A 461 -21.71 -22.66 -25.99
N LYS A 462 -22.31 -23.51 -25.14
CA LYS A 462 -21.59 -24.23 -24.08
C LYS A 462 -20.50 -25.15 -24.62
N ASP A 463 -20.71 -25.70 -25.80
CA ASP A 463 -19.77 -26.56 -26.52
C ASP A 463 -18.55 -25.78 -27.06
N GLU A 464 -18.73 -24.55 -27.53
CA GLU A 464 -17.64 -23.67 -27.93
C GLU A 464 -16.81 -23.19 -26.73
N ALA A 465 -17.48 -22.81 -25.64
CA ALA A 465 -16.81 -22.49 -24.38
C ALA A 465 -16.03 -23.69 -23.82
N PHE A 466 -16.58 -24.90 -23.95
CA PHE A 466 -15.92 -26.15 -23.57
C PHE A 466 -14.64 -26.37 -24.39
N ALA A 467 -14.72 -26.23 -25.72
CA ALA A 467 -13.56 -26.44 -26.58
C ALA A 467 -12.43 -25.46 -26.28
N LEU A 468 -12.74 -24.17 -26.07
CA LEU A 468 -11.76 -23.16 -25.70
C LEU A 468 -11.13 -23.42 -24.34
N TRP A 469 -11.93 -23.84 -23.35
CA TRP A 469 -11.43 -24.18 -22.03
C TRP A 469 -10.47 -25.39 -22.08
N VAL A 470 -10.82 -26.46 -22.79
CA VAL A 470 -9.96 -27.64 -22.97
C VAL A 470 -8.63 -27.27 -23.63
N LEU A 471 -8.65 -26.44 -24.69
CA LEU A 471 -7.44 -25.96 -25.35
C LEU A 471 -6.56 -25.13 -24.41
N GLN A 472 -7.16 -24.30 -23.56
CA GLN A 472 -6.43 -23.52 -22.56
C GLN A 472 -5.78 -24.40 -21.48
N GLU A 473 -6.48 -25.41 -20.98
CA GLU A 473 -5.91 -26.35 -19.98
C GLU A 473 -4.81 -27.23 -20.59
N LYS A 474 -4.95 -27.66 -21.85
CA LYS A 474 -3.85 -28.31 -22.60
C LYS A 474 -2.62 -27.40 -22.71
N ALA A 475 -2.82 -26.13 -23.06
CA ALA A 475 -1.71 -25.18 -23.17
C ALA A 475 -0.97 -25.01 -21.83
N LYS A 476 -1.68 -25.06 -20.70
CA LYS A 476 -1.06 -25.04 -19.36
C LYS A 476 -0.26 -26.31 -19.07
N LEU A 477 -0.75 -27.48 -19.45
CA LEU A 477 -0.02 -28.75 -19.30
C LEU A 477 1.27 -28.77 -20.12
N ASN A 478 1.25 -28.20 -21.32
CA ASN A 478 2.40 -28.16 -22.24
C ASN A 478 3.42 -27.06 -21.91
N GLN A 479 3.11 -26.14 -21.00
CA GLN A 479 4.08 -25.18 -20.49
C GLN A 479 5.09 -25.91 -19.59
N LYS A 480 6.23 -26.33 -20.15
CA LYS A 480 7.38 -26.78 -19.35
C LYS A 480 7.69 -25.71 -18.29
N PRO A 481 7.91 -26.08 -17.02
CA PRO A 481 8.30 -25.12 -15.99
C PRO A 481 9.58 -24.42 -16.45
N LYS A 482 9.51 -23.09 -16.62
CA LYS A 482 10.70 -22.26 -16.82
C LYS A 482 11.49 -22.30 -15.52
N PHE A 483 12.43 -23.25 -15.42
CA PHE A 483 13.50 -23.15 -14.44
C PHE A 483 14.35 -21.93 -14.82
N TYR A 484 14.21 -20.84 -14.05
CA TYR A 484 15.21 -19.79 -14.04
C TYR A 484 16.48 -20.37 -13.43
N THR A 485 17.31 -21.02 -14.26
CA THR A 485 18.71 -21.23 -13.94
C THR A 485 19.40 -19.89 -14.15
N GLY A 486 19.46 -19.08 -13.10
CA GLY A 486 20.27 -17.87 -13.07
C GLY A 486 21.75 -18.25 -13.06
N PHE A 487 22.31 -18.51 -14.25
CA PHE A 487 23.73 -18.48 -14.56
C PHE A 487 23.89 -18.17 -16.04
N THR A 488 24.13 -16.89 -16.34
CA THR A 488 25.20 -16.33 -17.18
C THR A 488 25.18 -14.83 -16.98
#